data_AF-A0A972QGM9-F1
#
_entry.id   AF-A0A972QGM9-F1
#
_cell.length_a   1.000
_cell.length_b   1.000
_cell.length_c   1.000
_cell.angle_alpha   90.00
_cell.angle_beta   90.00
_cell.angle_gamma   90.00
#
_symmetry.space_group_name_H-M   'P 1'
#
loop_
_entity.id
_entity.type
_entity.pdbx_description
1 polymer ?
#
loop_
_entity_poly.entity_id
_entity_poly.type
_entity_poly.pdbx_seq_one_letter_code
_entity_poly.pdbx_strand_id
1 'polypeptide(L)' 'LIPEEQYELVGQTPSVVFTCGAVVEDNGEVKLYYGGADTVQCVATTSVQRLIDACHAGKRYHGLR' A
#
# COMPACT_ATOMS: atom_id res chain seq x y z
N LEU A 1 -2.13 3.09 2.60
CA LEU A 1 -2.56 1.68 2.65
C LEU A 1 -2.49 1.25 4.10
N ILE A 2 -3.52 0.56 4.60
CA ILE A 2 -3.56 -0.07 5.91
C ILE A 2 -4.06 -1.52 5.71
N PRO A 3 -3.80 -2.45 6.63
CA PRO A 3 -4.31 -3.82 6.54
C PRO A 3 -5.84 -3.83 6.65
N GLU A 4 -6.52 -4.45 5.69
CA GLU A 4 -7.98 -4.59 5.64
C GLU A 4 -8.40 -6.01 5.22
N GLU A 5 -7.68 -6.61 4.28
CA GLU A 5 -8.00 -7.93 3.74
C GLU A 5 -7.52 -9.05 4.66
N GLN A 6 -8.17 -10.22 4.60
CA GLN A 6 -7.81 -11.34 5.50
C GLN A 6 -6.34 -11.75 5.42
N TYR A 7 -5.76 -11.70 4.22
CA TYR A 7 -4.35 -12.04 3.98
C TYR A 7 -3.35 -10.97 4.46
N GLU A 8 -3.84 -9.80 4.87
CA GLU A 8 -3.05 -8.72 5.49
C GLU A 8 -3.24 -8.71 7.02
N LEU A 9 -4.41 -9.15 7.48
CA LEU A 9 -4.77 -9.22 8.89
C LEU A 9 -4.25 -10.48 9.58
N VAL A 10 -4.18 -11.62 8.88
CA VAL A 10 -3.82 -12.92 9.44
C VAL A 10 -2.63 -13.53 8.68
N GLY A 11 -1.60 -13.93 9.42
CA GLY A 11 -0.38 -14.52 8.88
C GLY A 11 0.71 -14.68 9.94
N GLN A 12 1.97 -14.84 9.50
CA GLN A 12 3.14 -14.90 10.39
C GLN A 12 3.26 -13.64 11.26
N THR A 13 2.99 -12.47 10.68
CA THR A 13 2.95 -11.20 11.39
C THR A 13 1.60 -10.52 11.13
N PRO A 14 0.60 -10.66 12.02
CA PRO A 14 -0.75 -10.13 11.82
C PRO A 14 -0.80 -8.61 11.62
N SER A 15 -1.78 -8.14 10.85
CA SER A 15 -2.04 -6.71 10.62
C SER A 15 -0.84 -5.96 10.02
N VAL A 16 -0.24 -6.52 8.97
CA VAL A 16 0.90 -5.93 8.26
C VAL A 16 0.62 -5.80 6.78
N VAL A 17 0.91 -4.61 6.26
CA VAL A 17 1.15 -4.33 4.84
C VAL A 17 2.50 -3.63 4.73
N PHE A 18 3.41 -4.16 3.93
CA PHE A 18 4.76 -3.59 3.80
C PHE A 18 5.20 -3.54 2.34
N THR A 19 5.44 -2.34 1.81
CA THR A 19 5.78 -2.13 0.39
C THR A 19 7.23 -2.50 0.10
N CYS A 20 7.46 -3.31 -0.95
CA CYS A 20 8.78 -3.86 -1.31
C CYS A 20 9.24 -3.48 -2.72
N GLY A 21 8.36 -2.94 -3.57
CA GLY A 21 8.72 -2.55 -4.93
C GLY A 21 7.61 -1.80 -5.66
N ALA A 22 7.99 -1.07 -6.71
CA ALA A 22 7.09 -0.36 -7.58
C ALA A 22 7.56 -0.48 -9.04
N VAL A 23 6.65 -0.75 -9.96
CA VAL A 23 6.91 -0.77 -11.41
C VAL A 23 5.93 0.18 -12.08
N VAL A 24 6.45 1.11 -12.89
CA VAL A 24 5.64 1.97 -13.75
C VAL A 24 5.48 1.29 -15.10
N GLU A 25 4.25 1.04 -15.50
CA GLU A 25 3.88 0.44 -16.78
C GLU A 25 3.83 1.50 -17.89
N ASP A 26 3.89 1.09 -19.15
CA ASP A 26 3.90 2.00 -20.31
C ASP A 26 2.66 2.90 -20.40
N ASN A 27 1.52 2.44 -19.84
CA ASN A 27 0.28 3.21 -19.78
C ASN A 27 0.22 4.22 -18.61
N GLY A 28 1.28 4.33 -17.81
CA GLY A 28 1.38 5.21 -16.65
C GLY A 28 0.78 4.66 -15.36
N GLU A 29 0.27 3.41 -15.36
CA GLU A 29 -0.12 2.71 -14.14
C GLU A 29 1.13 2.35 -13.32
N VAL A 30 1.01 2.40 -11.99
CA VAL A 30 2.04 1.94 -11.06
C VAL A 30 1.53 0.68 -10.37
N LYS A 31 2.25 -0.42 -10.56
CA LYS A 31 2.08 -1.64 -9.75
C LYS A 31 2.96 -1.54 -8.51
N LEU A 32 2.32 -1.44 -7.35
CA LEU A 32 2.97 -1.43 -6.03
C LEU A 32 2.92 -2.83 -5.43
N TYR A 33 4.07 -3.45 -5.27
CA TYR A 33 4.22 -4.77 -4.64
C TYR A 33 4.41 -4.61 -3.14
N TYR A 34 3.66 -5.38 -2.36
CA TYR A 34 3.72 -5.32 -0.91
C TYR A 34 3.49 -6.70 -0.29
N GLY A 35 4.14 -6.97 0.84
CA GLY A 35 3.89 -8.16 1.65
C GLY A 35 2.64 -7.98 2.50
N GLY A 36 1.80 -9.02 2.54
CA GLY A 36 0.64 -9.14 3.43
C GLY A 36 0.93 -10.12 4.56
N ALA A 37 0.82 -9.65 5.80
CA ALA A 37 0.99 -10.42 7.04
C ALA A 37 2.26 -11.30 7.11
N ASP A 38 3.37 -10.87 6.50
CA ASP A 38 4.60 -11.65 6.29
C ASP A 38 4.36 -13.07 5.73
N THR A 39 3.31 -13.24 4.93
CA THR A 39 2.84 -14.56 4.46
C THR A 39 2.65 -14.61 2.95
N VAL A 40 2.18 -13.52 2.35
CA VAL A 40 1.89 -13.45 0.91
C VAL A 40 2.54 -12.22 0.28
N GLN A 41 2.77 -12.28 -1.04
CA GLN A 41 3.10 -11.11 -1.84
C GLN A 41 1.85 -10.66 -2.61
N CYS A 42 1.54 -9.38 -2.51
CA CYS A 42 0.37 -8.75 -3.10
C CYS A 42 0.76 -7.62 -4.06
N VAL A 43 -0.20 -7.16 -4.86
CA VAL A 43 -0.03 -6.01 -5.77
C VAL A 43 -1.25 -5.09 -5.67
N ALA A 44 -0.98 -3.79 -5.62
CA ALA A 44 -1.97 -2.73 -5.76
C ALA A 44 -1.66 -1.88 -7.00
N THR A 45 -2.69 -1.29 -7.61
CA THR A 45 -2.54 -0.41 -8.78
C THR A 45 -2.86 1.04 -8.40
N THR A 46 -2.08 1.98 -8.94
CA THR A 46 -2.27 3.43 -8.73
C THR A 46 -1.61 4.21 -9.87
N SER A 47 -1.46 5.53 -9.72
CA SER A 47 -0.64 6.38 -10.58
C SER A 47 0.33 7.22 -9.75
N VAL A 48 1.43 7.67 -10.35
CA VAL A 48 2.41 8.56 -9.69
C VAL A 48 1.72 9.84 -9.20
N GLN A 49 0.83 10.42 -10.00
CA GLN A 49 0.11 11.64 -9.62
C GLN A 49 -0.72 11.42 -8.35
N ARG A 50 -1.46 10.30 -8.26
CA ARG A 50 -2.28 9.98 -7.09
C ARG A 50 -1.43 9.80 -5.83
N LEU A 51 -0.22 9.23 -5.96
CA LEU A 51 0.72 9.09 -4.84
C LEU A 51 1.21 10.47 -4.36
N ILE A 52 1.59 11.36 -5.29
CA ILE A 52 2.00 12.73 -4.98
C ILE A 52 0.86 13.50 -4.29
N ASP A 53 -0.35 13.41 -4.84
CA ASP A 53 -1.55 14.05 -4.27
C ASP A 53 -1.81 13.55 -2.83
N ALA A 54 -1.65 12.24 -2.59
CA ALA A 54 -1.79 11.65 -1.26
C ALA A 54 -0.74 12.17 -0.27
N CYS A 55 0.52 12.33 -0.69
CA CYS A 55 1.57 12.93 0.14
C CYS A 55 1.26 14.38 0.53
N HIS A 56 0.66 15.16 -0.38
CA HIS A 56 0.23 16.53 -0.09
C HIS A 56 -1.03 16.59 0.78
N ALA A 57 -1.97 15.64 0.61
CA ALA A 57 -3.18 15.53 1.42
C ALA A 57 -2.88 15.13 2.88
N GLY A 58 -1.82 14.33 3.11
CA GLY A 58 -1.44 13.74 4.39
C GLY A 58 -1.06 14.70 5.52
N LYS A 59 -1.04 16.03 5.33
CA LYS A 59 -0.80 17.01 6.41
C LYS A 59 -1.92 17.09 7.47
N ARG A 60 -2.89 16.16 7.52
CA ARG A 60 -4.12 16.26 8.33
C ARG A 60 -4.42 15.12 9.32
N TYR A 61 -3.56 14.11 9.48
CA TYR A 61 -3.81 12.96 10.38
C TYR A 61 -3.50 13.19 11.88
N HIS A 62 -3.35 14.43 12.35
CA HIS A 62 -3.02 14.74 13.75
C HIS A 62 -4.22 14.73 14.74
N GLY A 63 -5.42 14.28 14.33
CA GLY A 63 -6.65 14.53 15.10
C GLY A 63 -7.66 13.40 15.21
N LEU A 64 -7.30 12.14 14.93
CA LEU A 64 -8.20 11.00 15.13
C LEU A 64 -7.55 9.96 16.05
N ARG A 65 -7.66 10.24 17.35
CA ARG A 65 -7.87 9.24 18.41
C ARG A 65 -9.23 9.53 19.02
#